data_AF-A0A2P2M6V0-F1
#
_entry.id   AF-A0A2P2M6V0-F1
#
_cell.length_a   1.000
_cell.length_b   1.000
_cell.length_c   1.000
_cell.angle_alpha   90.00
_cell.angle_beta   90.00
_cell.angle_gamma   90.00
#
_symmetry.space_group_name_H-M   'P 1'
#
loop_
_entity.id
_entity.type
_entity.pdbx_description
1 polymer ?
#
loop_
_entity_poly.entity_id
_entity_poly.type
_entity_poly.pdbx_seq_one_letter_code
_entity_poly.pdbx_strand_id
1 'polypeptide(L)'
;MVSTMPQGFGSDIIDWMNFAVFLNAWNLNSHELSQPDGGGLWQALDALLEKHILEKTRSIGSLVCSPSDSFSSLVQLITEPLAWHLLVIQSHVRFCLPSGKKKKKGGLAEQSTPLLSNAARDSIHSLCGMVEEVANWIREQISRPEDEIVDATLSSFRRNEHDEGPGKVFQILERLLSQIDKDELGDRICQALKSWNPVDVSRKIAIGNSMVLSEFLCICESKMKSLRALKQQIAQA
;
A
#
# COMPACT_ATOMS: atom_id res chain seq x y z
N MET A 1 -21.62 -22.58 -5.84
CA MET A 1 -21.38 -22.66 -4.38
C MET A 1 -20.22 -21.74 -4.07
N VAL A 2 -20.49 -20.57 -3.52
CA VAL A 2 -19.47 -19.60 -3.13
C VAL A 2 -18.86 -20.14 -1.83
N SER A 3 -17.59 -20.54 -1.87
CA SER A 3 -16.87 -20.91 -0.65
C SER A 3 -16.57 -19.63 0.12
N THR A 4 -17.41 -19.33 1.10
CA THR A 4 -17.14 -18.32 2.11
C THR A 4 -15.88 -18.72 2.87
N MET A 5 -14.83 -17.91 2.72
CA MET A 5 -13.65 -17.93 3.60
C MET A 5 -14.12 -17.81 5.07
N PRO A 6 -13.50 -18.52 6.02
CA PRO A 6 -13.87 -18.44 7.43
C PRO A 6 -13.81 -17.01 7.95
N GLN A 7 -14.80 -16.60 8.75
CA GLN A 7 -14.98 -15.24 9.31
C GLN A 7 -13.86 -14.77 10.28
N GLY A 8 -12.74 -15.48 10.38
CA GLY A 8 -11.58 -15.11 11.21
C GLY A 8 -10.43 -14.41 10.47
N PHE A 9 -10.46 -14.32 9.14
CA PHE A 9 -9.34 -13.76 8.34
C PHE A 9 -9.36 -12.22 8.17
N GLY A 10 -10.42 -11.54 8.62
CA GLY A 10 -10.67 -10.14 8.25
C GLY A 10 -9.78 -9.11 8.95
N SER A 11 -9.36 -9.36 10.20
CA SER A 11 -8.57 -8.42 11.01
C SER A 11 -7.06 -8.55 10.74
N ASP A 12 -6.57 -9.77 10.46
CA ASP A 12 -5.13 -10.07 10.56
C ASP A 12 -4.52 -10.42 9.19
N ILE A 13 -5.10 -9.95 8.08
CA ILE A 13 -4.64 -10.32 6.73
C ILE A 13 -3.17 -9.93 6.49
N ILE A 14 -2.72 -8.82 7.06
CA ILE A 14 -1.32 -8.38 7.00
C ILE A 14 -0.41 -9.40 7.69
N ASP A 15 -0.77 -9.86 8.88
CA ASP A 15 -0.01 -10.85 9.64
C ASP A 15 0.05 -12.20 8.94
N TRP A 16 -1.08 -12.64 8.37
CA TRP A 16 -1.12 -13.87 7.56
C TRP A 16 -0.26 -13.77 6.32
N MET A 17 -0.25 -12.61 5.63
CA MET A 17 0.61 -12.38 4.48
C MET A 17 2.10 -12.37 4.89
N ASN A 18 2.45 -11.67 5.96
CA ASN A 18 3.81 -11.65 6.51
C ASN A 18 4.28 -13.07 6.89
N PHE A 19 3.41 -13.86 7.54
CA PHE A 19 3.68 -15.25 7.87
C PHE A 19 3.90 -16.12 6.63
N ALA A 20 3.06 -15.96 5.59
CA ALA A 20 3.23 -16.69 4.33
C ALA A 20 4.56 -16.36 3.65
N VAL A 21 4.99 -15.09 3.67
CA VAL A 21 6.29 -14.67 3.16
C VAL A 21 7.42 -15.32 3.96
N PHE A 22 7.31 -15.32 5.29
CA PHE A 22 8.29 -15.97 6.17
C PHE A 22 8.39 -17.48 5.90
N LEU A 23 7.24 -18.17 5.79
CA LEU A 23 7.19 -19.59 5.46
C LEU A 23 7.85 -19.87 4.10
N ASN A 24 7.61 -19.02 3.10
CA ASN A 24 8.26 -19.13 1.80
C ASN A 24 9.79 -18.98 1.90
N ALA A 25 10.25 -17.99 2.66
CA ALA A 25 11.68 -17.78 2.92
C ALA A 25 12.32 -18.97 3.64
N TRP A 26 11.61 -19.55 4.62
CA TRP A 26 12.06 -20.72 5.36
C TRP A 26 12.20 -21.95 4.45
N ASN A 27 11.18 -22.19 3.62
CA ASN A 27 11.16 -23.34 2.70
C ASN A 27 12.32 -23.30 1.70
N LEU A 28 12.68 -22.12 1.19
CA LEU A 28 13.83 -21.94 0.30
C LEU A 28 15.17 -22.37 0.93
N ASN A 29 15.32 -22.20 2.25
CA ASN A 29 16.55 -22.55 2.96
C ASN A 29 16.60 -23.99 3.46
N SER A 30 15.43 -24.64 3.59
CA SER A 30 15.32 -25.95 4.25
C SER A 30 15.61 -27.15 3.33
N HIS A 31 15.67 -27.00 2.00
CA HIS A 31 15.75 -28.09 0.99
C HIS A 31 14.62 -29.15 1.06
N GLU A 32 13.81 -29.19 2.12
CA GLU A 32 12.82 -30.23 2.44
C GLU A 32 11.54 -30.18 1.58
N LEU A 33 11.27 -29.07 0.89
CA LEU A 33 10.04 -28.85 0.12
C LEU A 33 10.30 -28.64 -1.38
N SER A 34 11.38 -29.21 -1.89
CA SER A 34 11.67 -29.28 -3.32
C SER A 34 10.69 -30.23 -4.03
N GLN A 35 9.41 -29.84 -4.11
CA GLN A 35 8.53 -30.44 -5.09
C GLN A 35 9.14 -30.21 -6.49
N PRO A 36 8.96 -31.14 -7.44
CA PRO A 36 9.53 -31.01 -8.78
C PRO A 36 9.14 -29.72 -9.50
N ASP A 37 8.07 -29.05 -9.06
CA ASP A 37 7.62 -27.76 -9.59
C ASP A 37 8.06 -26.51 -8.81
N GLY A 38 8.56 -26.62 -7.56
CA GLY A 38 9.25 -25.59 -6.75
C GLY A 38 8.64 -24.18 -6.58
N GLY A 39 7.63 -23.81 -7.36
CA GLY A 39 7.12 -22.46 -7.51
C GLY A 39 5.78 -22.24 -6.81
N GLY A 40 5.07 -23.31 -6.43
CA GLY A 40 3.67 -23.23 -6.01
C GLY A 40 3.40 -22.23 -4.88
N LEU A 41 4.34 -22.08 -3.94
CA LEU A 41 4.21 -21.11 -2.85
C LEU A 41 4.52 -19.67 -3.27
N TRP A 42 5.44 -19.46 -4.21
CA TRP A 42 5.73 -18.13 -4.77
C TRP A 42 4.55 -17.62 -5.58
N GLN A 43 4.04 -18.44 -6.49
CA GLN A 43 2.88 -18.07 -7.31
C GLN A 43 1.60 -17.88 -6.47
N ALA A 44 1.40 -18.71 -5.44
CA ALA A 44 0.29 -18.51 -4.51
C ALA A 44 0.42 -17.21 -3.71
N LEU A 45 1.64 -16.88 -3.25
CA LEU A 45 1.91 -15.64 -2.54
C LEU A 45 1.71 -14.41 -3.44
N ASP A 46 2.20 -14.46 -4.68
CA ASP A 46 1.99 -13.42 -5.68
C ASP A 46 0.49 -13.20 -5.95
N ALA A 47 -0.26 -14.29 -6.18
CA ALA A 47 -1.70 -14.21 -6.44
C ALA A 47 -2.47 -13.65 -5.24
N LEU A 48 -2.08 -14.00 -4.00
CA LEU A 48 -2.69 -13.45 -2.79
C LEU A 48 -2.36 -11.96 -2.62
N LEU A 49 -1.10 -11.57 -2.81
CA LEU A 49 -0.68 -10.17 -2.78
C LEU A 49 -1.43 -9.36 -3.83
N GLU A 50 -1.49 -9.84 -5.06
CA GLU A 50 -2.18 -9.20 -6.18
C GLU A 50 -3.66 -9.02 -5.87
N LYS A 51 -4.33 -10.10 -5.44
CA LYS A 51 -5.73 -10.04 -5.05
C LYS A 51 -5.96 -8.96 -3.99
N HIS A 52 -5.24 -9.00 -2.88
CA HIS A 52 -5.49 -8.08 -1.77
C HIS A 52 -5.10 -6.63 -2.08
N ILE A 53 -3.98 -6.41 -2.78
CA ILE A 53 -3.53 -5.08 -3.17
C ILE A 53 -4.52 -4.46 -4.16
N LEU A 54 -4.92 -5.20 -5.20
CA LEU A 54 -5.82 -4.68 -6.23
C LEU A 54 -7.26 -4.53 -5.73
N GLU A 55 -7.76 -5.47 -4.92
CA GLU A 55 -9.06 -5.32 -4.24
C GLU A 55 -9.08 -4.08 -3.36
N LYS A 56 -8.02 -3.87 -2.54
CA LYS A 56 -7.93 -2.68 -1.69
C LYS A 56 -7.84 -1.41 -2.53
N THR A 57 -7.00 -1.37 -3.55
CA THR A 57 -6.86 -0.22 -4.45
C THR A 57 -8.19 0.15 -5.11
N ARG A 58 -8.97 -0.84 -5.59
CA ARG A 58 -10.29 -0.59 -6.19
C ARG A 58 -11.36 -0.21 -5.17
N SER A 59 -11.27 -0.73 -3.95
CA SER A 59 -12.21 -0.41 -2.86
C SER A 59 -11.98 0.98 -2.27
N ILE A 60 -10.74 1.47 -2.30
CA ILE A 60 -10.41 2.84 -1.98
C ILE A 60 -10.87 3.65 -3.19
N GLY A 61 -12.13 4.10 -3.12
CA GLY A 61 -12.66 5.02 -4.11
C GLY A 61 -11.93 6.36 -4.07
N SER A 62 -12.69 7.42 -4.30
CA SER A 62 -12.18 8.78 -4.22
C SER A 62 -11.78 9.11 -2.77
N LEU A 63 -10.49 9.40 -2.50
CA LEU A 63 -9.91 9.69 -1.16
C LEU A 63 -10.34 11.05 -0.58
N VAL A 64 -11.53 11.54 -0.94
CA VAL A 64 -11.97 12.91 -0.75
C VAL A 64 -11.96 13.34 0.71
N CYS A 65 -12.27 12.45 1.66
CA CYS A 65 -12.64 12.90 3.01
C CYS A 65 -11.73 12.38 4.14
N SER A 66 -10.98 11.30 3.92
CA SER A 66 -10.04 10.71 4.88
C SER A 66 -9.33 9.52 4.23
N PRO A 67 -8.06 9.25 4.54
CA PRO A 67 -7.52 7.90 4.36
C PRO A 67 -8.41 6.95 5.18
N SER A 68 -9.15 6.09 4.48
CA SER A 68 -9.95 5.01 5.08
C SER A 68 -9.02 3.95 5.67
N ASP A 69 -9.52 3.12 6.58
CA ASP A 69 -8.82 1.89 7.03
C ASP A 69 -8.32 1.04 5.86
N SER A 70 -9.03 1.07 4.72
CA SER A 70 -8.60 0.43 3.48
C SER A 70 -7.32 1.02 2.90
N PHE A 71 -7.11 2.33 3.00
CA PHE A 71 -5.86 2.98 2.57
C PHE A 71 -4.69 2.59 3.47
N SER A 72 -4.89 2.63 4.79
CA SER A 72 -3.86 2.17 5.74
C SER A 72 -3.47 0.71 5.49
N SER A 73 -4.46 -0.16 5.25
CA SER A 73 -4.24 -1.56 4.87
C SER A 73 -3.42 -1.70 3.59
N LEU A 74 -3.72 -0.89 2.55
CA LEU A 74 -2.98 -0.91 1.28
C LEU A 74 -1.53 -0.49 1.49
N VAL A 75 -1.30 0.59 2.25
CA VAL A 75 0.06 1.02 2.60
C VAL A 75 0.81 -0.11 3.29
N GLN A 76 0.21 -0.74 4.31
CA GLN A 76 0.80 -1.87 5.02
C GLN A 76 1.13 -3.05 4.11
N LEU A 77 0.22 -3.47 3.22
CA LEU A 77 0.48 -4.55 2.25
C LEU A 77 1.73 -4.28 1.40
N ILE A 78 1.90 -3.04 0.95
CA ILE A 78 3.04 -2.62 0.14
C ILE A 78 4.31 -2.50 0.97
N THR A 79 4.24 -1.94 2.18
CA THR A 79 5.41 -1.66 3.03
C THR A 79 5.91 -2.87 3.80
N GLU A 80 5.05 -3.88 4.03
CA GLU A 80 5.39 -5.07 4.80
C GLU A 80 5.45 -6.33 3.93
N PRO A 81 4.37 -7.09 3.65
CA PRO A 81 4.51 -8.41 3.04
C PRO A 81 5.10 -8.35 1.63
N LEU A 82 4.74 -7.34 0.82
CA LEU A 82 5.38 -7.15 -0.49
C LEU A 82 6.87 -6.77 -0.35
N ALA A 83 7.23 -5.98 0.67
CA ALA A 83 8.62 -5.60 0.92
C ALA A 83 9.45 -6.81 1.35
N TRP A 84 8.92 -7.63 2.25
CA TRP A 84 9.54 -8.88 2.68
C TRP A 84 9.68 -9.83 1.51
N HIS A 85 8.64 -9.97 0.68
CA HIS A 85 8.71 -10.85 -0.48
C HIS A 85 9.81 -10.38 -1.44
N LEU A 86 9.85 -9.09 -1.77
CA LEU A 86 10.92 -8.49 -2.57
C LEU A 86 12.32 -8.79 -2.00
N LEU A 87 12.51 -8.71 -0.68
CA LEU A 87 13.80 -9.04 -0.04
C LEU A 87 14.17 -10.52 -0.20
N VAL A 88 13.19 -11.42 -0.06
CA VAL A 88 13.40 -12.86 -0.31
C VAL A 88 13.83 -13.11 -1.76
N ILE A 89 13.15 -12.49 -2.72
CA ILE A 89 13.51 -12.57 -4.14
C ILE A 89 14.92 -12.04 -4.37
N GLN A 90 15.24 -10.86 -3.84
CA GLN A 90 16.58 -10.26 -3.96
C GLN A 90 17.66 -11.18 -3.40
N SER A 91 17.42 -11.79 -2.24
CA SER A 91 18.34 -12.73 -1.63
C SER A 91 18.56 -13.96 -2.53
N HIS A 92 17.46 -14.54 -3.03
CA HIS A 92 17.50 -15.69 -3.94
C HIS A 92 18.25 -15.38 -5.24
N VAL A 93 17.97 -14.24 -5.89
CA VAL A 93 18.66 -13.80 -7.12
C VAL A 93 20.16 -13.65 -6.87
N ARG A 94 20.57 -13.01 -5.76
CA ARG A 94 22.00 -12.85 -5.42
C ARG A 94 22.70 -14.17 -5.14
N PHE A 95 21.98 -15.13 -4.54
CA PHE A 95 22.51 -16.47 -4.29
C PHE A 95 22.74 -17.23 -5.61
N CYS A 96 21.79 -17.16 -6.55
CA CYS A 96 21.91 -17.81 -7.86
C CYS A 96 22.91 -17.12 -8.79
N LEU A 97 23.11 -15.81 -8.65
CA LEU A 97 23.99 -14.98 -9.49
C LEU A 97 25.15 -14.37 -8.67
N PRO A 98 26.14 -15.18 -8.26
CA PRO A 98 27.26 -14.67 -7.48
C PRO A 98 28.07 -13.64 -8.29
N SER A 99 28.02 -12.38 -7.85
CA SER A 99 28.80 -11.29 -8.43
C SER A 99 30.30 -11.58 -8.26
N GLY A 100 31.01 -11.68 -9.39
CA GLY A 100 32.38 -12.18 -9.46
C GLY A 100 33.38 -11.34 -8.65
N LYS A 101 33.83 -11.89 -7.52
CA LYS A 101 35.24 -11.83 -7.09
C LYS A 101 35.69 -13.24 -6.71
N LYS A 102 36.41 -13.90 -7.63
CA LYS A 102 37.06 -15.21 -7.42
C LYS A 102 37.86 -15.20 -6.11
N LYS A 103 37.43 -15.99 -5.12
CA LYS A 103 38.31 -16.48 -4.05
C LYS A 103 38.59 -17.96 -4.34
N LYS A 104 39.73 -18.25 -4.97
CA LYS A 104 40.26 -19.61 -5.12
C LYS A 104 40.62 -20.16 -3.72
N LYS A 105 39.97 -21.26 -3.28
CA LYS A 105 40.60 -22.51 -2.81
C LYS A 105 39.60 -23.46 -2.13
N GLY A 106 39.57 -24.71 -2.60
CA GLY A 106 38.96 -25.90 -1.99
C GLY A 106 37.47 -26.04 -2.31
N GLY A 107 36.92 -27.14 -2.81
CA GLY A 107 37.37 -28.51 -3.07
C GLY A 107 36.10 -29.37 -3.10
N LEU A 108 35.93 -30.24 -4.11
CA LEU A 108 34.94 -31.32 -4.20
C LEU A 108 33.52 -31.04 -3.66
N ALA A 109 32.79 -30.18 -4.36
CA ALA A 109 31.40 -30.40 -4.72
C ALA A 109 31.11 -29.47 -5.90
N GLU A 110 30.92 -30.02 -7.09
CA GLU A 110 30.20 -29.32 -8.16
C GLU A 110 28.75 -29.14 -7.68
N GLN A 111 28.52 -28.20 -6.77
CA GLN A 111 27.18 -27.74 -6.47
C GLN A 111 26.78 -26.88 -7.66
N SER A 112 26.04 -27.50 -8.58
CA SER A 112 25.28 -26.86 -9.64
C SER A 112 24.83 -25.46 -9.22
N THR A 113 25.34 -24.43 -9.90
CA THR A 113 24.80 -23.07 -9.78
C THR A 113 23.29 -23.20 -9.93
N PRO A 114 22.47 -22.81 -8.93
CA PRO A 114 21.04 -22.93 -9.06
C PRO A 114 20.63 -22.01 -10.20
N LEU A 115 20.13 -22.60 -11.29
CA LEU A 115 19.51 -21.83 -12.36
C LEU A 115 18.42 -21.00 -11.70
N LEU A 116 18.42 -19.68 -11.94
CA LEU A 116 17.36 -18.83 -11.41
C LEU A 116 16.01 -19.41 -11.81
N SER A 117 15.16 -19.70 -10.82
CA SER A 117 13.88 -20.35 -11.09
C SER A 117 12.99 -19.45 -11.94
N ASN A 118 12.23 -20.06 -12.86
CA ASN A 118 11.20 -19.32 -13.60
C ASN A 118 10.20 -18.65 -12.63
N ALA A 119 9.91 -19.31 -11.50
CA ALA A 119 9.11 -18.75 -10.41
C ALA A 119 9.63 -17.38 -9.94
N ALA A 120 10.93 -17.21 -9.70
CA ALA A 120 11.46 -15.91 -9.28
C ALA A 120 11.33 -14.83 -10.35
N ARG A 121 11.47 -15.19 -11.63
CA ARG A 121 11.27 -14.25 -12.75
C ARG A 121 9.81 -13.84 -12.87
N ASP A 122 8.89 -14.80 -12.73
CA ASP A 122 7.45 -14.57 -12.82
C ASP A 122 6.97 -13.70 -11.64
N SER A 123 7.45 -13.96 -10.42
CA SER A 123 7.15 -13.13 -9.25
C SER A 123 7.65 -11.70 -9.41
N ILE A 124 8.86 -11.49 -9.94
CA ILE A 124 9.34 -10.12 -10.22
C ILE A 124 8.43 -9.40 -11.20
N HIS A 125 7.94 -10.11 -12.22
CA HIS A 125 7.04 -9.54 -13.19
C HIS A 125 5.68 -9.19 -12.58
N SER A 126 5.09 -10.11 -11.81
CA SER A 126 3.82 -9.90 -11.09
C SER A 126 3.91 -8.72 -10.12
N LEU A 127 4.94 -8.68 -9.27
CA LEU A 127 5.14 -7.57 -8.32
C LEU A 127 5.37 -6.22 -9.03
N CYS A 128 6.04 -6.19 -10.19
CA CYS A 128 6.14 -4.96 -10.98
C CYS A 128 4.76 -4.45 -11.38
N GLY A 129 3.91 -5.34 -11.92
CA GLY A 129 2.57 -5.00 -12.37
C GLY A 129 1.71 -4.46 -11.22
N MET A 130 1.69 -5.17 -10.08
CA MET A 130 0.93 -4.74 -8.90
C MET A 130 1.32 -3.33 -8.43
N VAL A 131 2.63 -3.07 -8.25
CA VAL A 131 3.10 -1.78 -7.73
C VAL A 131 2.88 -0.67 -8.75
N GLU A 132 2.96 -0.98 -10.04
CA GLU A 132 2.67 -0.04 -11.13
C GLU A 132 1.19 0.36 -11.17
N GLU A 133 0.27 -0.58 -11.00
CA GLU A 133 -1.16 -0.28 -10.88
C GLU A 133 -1.46 0.64 -9.69
N VAL A 134 -0.88 0.34 -8.52
CA VAL A 134 -1.02 1.21 -7.33
C VAL A 134 -0.45 2.60 -7.60
N ALA A 135 0.74 2.69 -8.19
CA ALA A 135 1.37 3.97 -8.51
C ALA A 135 0.53 4.80 -9.50
N ASN A 136 -0.06 4.15 -10.51
CA ASN A 136 -0.94 4.83 -11.46
C ASN A 136 -2.21 5.35 -10.80
N TRP A 137 -2.85 4.53 -9.96
CA TRP A 137 -4.01 4.96 -9.18
C TRP A 137 -3.69 6.17 -8.28
N ILE A 138 -2.52 6.16 -7.60
CA ILE A 138 -2.09 7.31 -6.78
C ILE A 138 -1.92 8.57 -7.64
N ARG A 139 -1.27 8.46 -8.80
CA ARG A 139 -1.09 9.59 -9.72
C ARG A 139 -2.42 10.18 -10.18
N GLU A 140 -3.39 9.32 -10.49
CA GLU A 140 -4.74 9.76 -10.83
C GLU A 140 -5.36 10.54 -9.67
N GLN A 141 -5.24 10.07 -8.42
CA GLN A 141 -5.75 10.79 -7.25
C GLN A 141 -5.08 12.16 -7.05
N ILE A 142 -3.75 12.25 -7.21
CA ILE A 142 -2.99 13.50 -7.04
C ILE A 142 -3.29 14.49 -8.18
N SER A 143 -3.54 14.00 -9.39
CA SER A 143 -3.77 14.85 -10.57
C SER A 143 -5.10 15.61 -10.56
N ARG A 144 -5.99 15.29 -9.62
CA ARG A 144 -7.31 15.91 -9.53
C ARG A 144 -7.21 17.38 -9.11
N PRO A 145 -8.01 18.28 -9.71
CA PRO A 145 -8.02 19.69 -9.33
C PRO A 145 -8.34 19.87 -7.85
N GLU A 146 -7.59 20.75 -7.17
CA GLU A 146 -7.78 21.03 -5.74
C GLU A 146 -9.22 21.47 -5.46
N ASP A 147 -9.77 22.37 -6.28
CA ASP A 147 -11.13 22.90 -6.12
C ASP A 147 -12.19 21.79 -6.18
N GLU A 148 -12.05 20.81 -7.08
CA GLU A 148 -12.96 19.66 -7.17
C GLU A 148 -12.89 18.78 -5.91
N ILE A 149 -11.69 18.58 -5.36
CA ILE A 149 -11.50 17.80 -4.13
C ILE A 149 -12.11 18.56 -2.95
N VAL A 150 -11.88 19.87 -2.85
CA VAL A 150 -12.42 20.73 -1.80
C VAL A 150 -13.95 20.73 -1.83
N ASP A 151 -14.54 20.90 -3.00
CA ASP A 151 -16.00 20.87 -3.17
C ASP A 151 -16.59 19.51 -2.81
N ALA A 152 -15.95 18.43 -3.27
CA ALA A 152 -16.38 17.08 -2.91
C ALA A 152 -16.26 16.83 -1.39
N THR A 153 -15.20 17.35 -0.75
CA THR A 153 -14.98 17.24 0.70
C THR A 153 -16.06 17.98 1.48
N LEU A 154 -16.34 19.23 1.10
CA LEU A 154 -17.41 20.02 1.69
C LEU A 154 -18.78 19.36 1.53
N SER A 155 -19.07 18.83 0.34
CA SER A 155 -20.32 18.13 0.07
C SER A 155 -20.50 16.90 0.96
N SER A 156 -19.41 16.20 1.29
CA SER A 156 -19.43 15.06 2.19
C SER A 156 -19.76 15.45 3.64
N PHE A 157 -19.21 16.57 4.13
CA PHE A 157 -19.48 17.05 5.48
C PHE A 157 -20.92 17.56 5.64
N ARG A 158 -21.52 18.01 4.53
CA ARG A 158 -22.91 18.49 4.48
C ARG A 158 -23.94 17.39 4.22
N ARG A 159 -23.52 16.19 3.80
CA ARG A 159 -24.43 15.05 3.68
C ARG A 159 -24.89 14.61 5.08
N ASN A 160 -26.17 14.84 5.38
CA ASN A 160 -26.85 14.47 6.63
C ASN A 160 -27.13 12.96 6.77
N GLU A 161 -26.27 12.11 6.22
CA GLU A 161 -26.57 10.67 6.16
C GLU A 161 -26.29 9.94 7.48
N HIS A 162 -25.42 10.50 8.32
CA HIS A 162 -25.10 9.93 9.62
C HIS A 162 -25.06 11.01 10.70
N ASP A 163 -25.77 10.74 11.81
CA ASP A 163 -25.80 11.58 13.01
C ASP A 163 -24.49 11.48 13.84
N GLU A 164 -23.47 10.82 13.29
CA GLU A 164 -22.17 10.57 13.91
C GLU A 164 -21.07 10.80 12.87
N GLY A 165 -19.98 11.46 13.28
CA GLY A 165 -18.79 11.67 12.45
C GLY A 165 -18.38 13.14 12.25
N PRO A 166 -17.30 13.39 11.47
CA PRO A 166 -16.72 14.71 11.29
C PRO A 166 -17.69 15.75 10.71
N GLY A 167 -18.60 15.33 9.82
CA GLY A 167 -19.61 16.21 9.23
C GLY A 167 -20.52 16.89 10.26
N LYS A 168 -20.87 16.19 11.35
CA LYS A 168 -21.66 16.76 12.44
C LYS A 168 -20.96 17.92 13.13
N VAL A 169 -19.64 17.81 13.31
CA VAL A 169 -18.82 18.89 13.90
C VAL A 169 -18.87 20.13 13.00
N PHE A 170 -18.73 19.94 11.69
CA PHE A 170 -18.87 21.05 10.72
C PHE A 170 -20.24 21.72 10.80
N GLN A 171 -21.31 20.95 10.89
CA GLN A 171 -22.67 21.49 10.98
C GLN A 171 -22.92 22.23 12.30
N ILE A 172 -22.40 21.72 13.42
CA ILE A 172 -22.46 22.40 14.72
C ILE A 172 -21.71 23.74 14.64
N LEU A 173 -20.51 23.76 14.05
CA LEU A 173 -19.73 24.99 13.89
C LEU A 173 -20.40 26.00 12.96
N GLU A 174 -20.97 25.55 11.82
CA GLU A 174 -21.76 26.40 10.92
C GLU A 174 -22.99 26.99 11.63
N ARG A 175 -23.69 26.19 12.46
CA ARG A 175 -24.84 26.67 13.26
C ARG A 175 -24.41 27.67 14.32
N LEU A 176 -23.34 27.37 15.06
CA LEU A 176 -22.80 28.27 16.08
C LEU A 176 -22.42 29.62 15.46
N LEU A 177 -21.77 29.61 14.30
CA LEU A 177 -21.47 30.83 13.52
C LEU A 177 -22.70 31.66 13.16
N SER A 178 -23.82 31.00 12.85
CA SER A 178 -25.08 31.67 12.51
C SER A 178 -25.83 32.25 13.72
N GLN A 179 -25.53 31.75 14.93
CA GLN A 179 -26.22 32.10 16.18
C GLN A 179 -25.31 32.78 17.21
N ILE A 180 -24.14 33.30 16.81
CA ILE A 180 -23.17 33.88 17.76
C ILE A 180 -23.80 35.04 18.54
N ASP A 181 -24.03 34.81 19.83
CA ASP A 181 -24.20 35.87 20.82
C ASP A 181 -22.85 36.20 21.45
N LYS A 182 -22.42 37.46 21.31
CA LYS A 182 -21.14 37.92 21.85
C LYS A 182 -21.14 38.01 23.37
N ASP A 183 -22.31 38.23 23.97
CA ASP A 183 -22.43 38.49 25.39
C ASP A 183 -22.31 37.19 26.21
N GLU A 184 -22.63 36.04 25.60
CA GLU A 184 -22.54 34.72 26.23
C GLU A 184 -21.17 34.05 26.06
N LEU A 185 -20.53 34.20 24.88
CA LEU A 185 -19.29 33.49 24.54
C LEU A 185 -17.99 34.26 24.83
N GLY A 186 -18.09 35.58 24.98
CA GLY A 186 -16.95 36.48 25.12
C GLY A 186 -16.17 36.72 23.83
N ASP A 187 -15.55 37.90 23.72
CA ASP A 187 -14.97 38.42 22.47
C ASP A 187 -13.93 37.50 21.81
N ARG A 188 -13.07 36.87 22.62
CA ARG A 188 -11.98 36.03 22.10
C ARG A 188 -12.51 34.78 21.39
N ILE A 189 -13.54 34.13 21.94
CA ILE A 189 -14.10 32.90 21.35
C ILE A 189 -14.92 33.26 20.11
N CYS A 190 -15.70 34.34 20.18
CA CYS A 190 -16.43 34.85 19.02
C CYS A 190 -15.49 35.19 17.85
N GLN A 191 -14.34 35.82 18.12
CA GLN A 191 -13.37 36.15 17.09
C GLN A 191 -12.74 34.88 16.49
N ALA A 192 -12.39 33.89 17.31
CA ALA A 192 -11.86 32.61 16.85
C ALA A 192 -12.87 31.87 15.95
N LEU A 193 -14.13 31.77 16.37
CA LEU A 193 -15.19 31.14 15.58
C LEU A 193 -15.41 31.88 14.25
N LYS A 194 -15.44 33.21 14.25
CA LYS A 194 -15.57 34.02 13.02
C LYS A 194 -14.41 33.86 12.04
N SER A 195 -13.23 33.47 12.53
CA SER A 195 -12.07 33.17 11.67
C SER A 195 -12.10 31.76 11.07
N TRP A 196 -13.01 30.89 11.54
CA TRP A 196 -13.18 29.55 11.00
C TRP A 196 -13.93 29.60 9.66
N ASN A 197 -13.40 28.89 8.67
CA ASN A 197 -13.98 28.78 7.34
C ASN A 197 -13.96 27.31 6.89
N PRO A 198 -15.11 26.69 6.60
CA PRO A 198 -15.17 25.28 6.21
C PRO A 198 -14.42 25.01 4.91
N VAL A 199 -14.33 25.98 3.99
CA VAL A 199 -13.60 25.87 2.73
C VAL A 199 -12.09 25.77 3.01
N ASP A 200 -11.57 26.60 3.91
CA ASP A 200 -10.14 26.60 4.23
C ASP A 200 -9.73 25.33 4.98
N VAL A 201 -10.61 24.77 5.82
CA VAL A 201 -10.38 23.47 6.46
C VAL A 201 -10.37 22.35 5.42
N SER A 202 -11.35 22.34 4.51
CA SER A 202 -11.43 21.34 3.44
C SER A 202 -10.21 21.39 2.52
N ARG A 203 -9.73 22.60 2.20
CA ARG A 203 -8.47 22.80 1.47
C ARG A 203 -7.27 22.20 2.20
N LYS A 204 -7.15 22.44 3.51
CA LYS A 204 -6.06 21.84 4.32
C LYS A 204 -6.12 20.31 4.31
N ILE A 205 -7.31 19.73 4.36
CA ILE A 205 -7.50 18.27 4.26
C ILE A 205 -7.06 17.77 2.87
N ALA A 206 -7.50 18.42 1.80
CA ALA A 206 -7.13 18.07 0.43
C ALA A 206 -5.60 18.11 0.23
N ILE A 207 -4.94 19.17 0.69
CA ILE A 207 -3.48 19.30 0.65
C ILE A 207 -2.81 18.18 1.45
N GLY A 208 -3.27 17.92 2.68
CA GLY A 208 -2.73 16.86 3.53
C GLY A 208 -2.83 15.47 2.89
N ASN A 209 -3.98 15.15 2.30
CA ASN A 209 -4.18 13.88 1.57
C ASN A 209 -3.24 13.77 0.37
N SER A 210 -3.07 14.85 -0.40
CA SER A 210 -2.15 14.87 -1.54
C SER A 210 -0.69 14.67 -1.12
N MET A 211 -0.27 15.24 0.02
CA MET A 211 1.06 15.02 0.58
C MET A 211 1.29 13.56 0.97
N VAL A 212 0.35 12.95 1.70
CA VAL A 212 0.44 11.53 2.10
C VAL A 212 0.47 10.61 0.88
N LEU A 213 -0.36 10.89 -0.13
CA LEU A 213 -0.35 10.15 -1.39
C LEU A 213 0.98 10.30 -2.13
N SER A 214 1.56 11.49 -2.13
CA SER A 214 2.86 11.75 -2.75
C SER A 214 3.99 10.97 -2.07
N GLU A 215 3.99 10.91 -0.73
CA GLU A 215 4.95 10.09 0.02
C GLU A 215 4.78 8.60 -0.29
N PHE A 216 3.53 8.12 -0.35
CA PHE A 216 3.25 6.73 -0.70
C PHE A 216 3.65 6.41 -2.16
N LEU A 217 3.46 7.34 -3.09
CA LEU A 217 3.95 7.21 -4.47
C LEU A 217 5.46 7.04 -4.50
N CYS A 218 6.22 7.82 -3.73
CA CYS A 218 7.67 7.67 -3.64
C CYS A 218 8.08 6.27 -3.14
N ILE A 219 7.33 5.70 -2.19
CA ILE A 219 7.56 4.32 -1.73
C ILE A 219 7.34 3.32 -2.85
N CYS A 220 6.22 3.42 -3.59
CA CYS A 220 5.93 2.55 -4.73
C CYS A 220 7.00 2.68 -5.82
N GLU A 221 7.43 3.90 -6.15
CA GLU A 221 8.48 4.16 -7.16
C GLU A 221 9.83 3.57 -6.75
N SER A 222 10.20 3.65 -5.48
CA SER A 222 11.41 3.02 -4.95
C SER A 222 11.36 1.48 -5.08
N LYS A 223 10.20 0.86 -4.81
CA LYS A 223 9.98 -0.58 -4.97
C LYS A 223 10.03 -0.99 -6.45
N MET A 224 9.35 -0.26 -7.33
CA MET A 224 9.41 -0.49 -8.78
C MET A 224 10.84 -0.39 -9.31
N LYS A 225 11.60 0.62 -8.88
CA LYS A 225 13.01 0.77 -9.27
C LYS A 225 13.83 -0.47 -8.86
N SER A 226 13.62 -0.96 -7.65
CA SER A 226 14.29 -2.16 -7.14
C SER A 226 13.93 -3.42 -7.93
N LEU A 227 12.65 -3.62 -8.23
CA LEU A 227 12.16 -4.74 -9.04
C LEU A 227 12.68 -4.69 -10.49
N ARG A 228 12.66 -3.52 -11.12
CA ARG A 228 13.21 -3.32 -12.48
C ARG A 228 14.72 -3.59 -12.52
N ALA A 229 15.46 -3.18 -11.49
CA ALA A 229 16.88 -3.49 -11.37
C ALA A 229 17.12 -5.00 -11.26
N LEU A 230 16.30 -5.73 -10.49
CA LEU A 230 16.39 -7.20 -10.44
C LEU A 230 16.07 -7.85 -11.78
N LYS A 231 15.00 -7.40 -12.45
CA LYS A 231 14.65 -7.87 -13.79
C LYS A 231 15.81 -7.71 -14.77
N GLN A 232 16.54 -6.58 -14.71
CA GLN A 232 17.73 -6.35 -15.53
C GLN A 232 18.90 -7.26 -15.15
N GLN A 233 19.18 -7.44 -13.85
CA GLN A 233 20.24 -8.35 -13.39
C GLN A 233 20.02 -9.78 -13.89
N ILE A 234 18.76 -10.23 -13.92
CA ILE A 234 18.38 -11.56 -14.41
C ILE A 234 18.51 -11.66 -15.92
N ALA A 235 18.17 -10.61 -16.66
CA ALA A 235 18.28 -10.60 -18.12
C ALA A 235 19.73 -10.55 -18.63
N GLN A 236 20.67 -10.10 -17.78
CA GLN A 236 22.10 -9.99 -18.09
C GLN A 236 22.91 -11.21 -17.61
N ALA A 237 22.27 -12.16 -16.93
CA ALA A 237 22.86 -13.40 -16.45
C ALA A 237 22.72 -14.54 -17.46
#